data_AF-A0A1T4ZGA2-F1
#
_entry.id   AF-A0A1T4ZGA2-F1
#
_cell.length_a   1.000
_cell.length_b   1.000
_cell.length_c   1.000
_cell.angle_alpha   90.00
_cell.angle_beta   90.00
_cell.angle_gamma   90.00
#
_symmetry.space_group_name_H-M   'P 1'
#
loop_
_entity.id
_entity.type
_entity.pdbx_description
1 polymer ?
#
loop_
_entity_poly.entity_id
_entity_poly.type
_entity_poly.pdbx_seq_one_letter_code
_entity_poly.pdbx_strand_id
1 'polypeptide(L)' 'MKILLDECIDRRLAREFVGYEVKTVPQMGWSGIKNGQLLGLAETEFDVFITVDRNLSFQQNLPQFNIANEELAILRD' A
#
# COMPACT_ATOMS: atom_id res chain seq x y z
N MET A 1 -3.23 8.93 11.12
CA MET A 1 -3.11 8.43 9.75
C MET A 1 -2.60 6.99 9.81
N LYS A 2 -3.28 6.09 9.09
CA LYS A 2 -2.96 4.68 8.99
C LYS A 2 -2.37 4.38 7.63
N ILE A 3 -1.22 3.72 7.62
CA ILE A 3 -0.44 3.42 6.42
C ILE A 3 -0.40 1.91 6.24
N LEU A 4 -0.76 1.45 5.05
CA LEU A 4 -0.59 0.07 4.61
C LEU A 4 0.63 -0.03 3.71
N LEU A 5 1.58 -0.89 4.05
CA LEU A 5 2.71 -1.26 3.21
C LEU A 5 2.42 -2.58 2.48
N ASP A 6 2.62 -2.58 1.18
CA ASP A 6 2.49 -3.76 0.35
C ASP A 6 3.54 -4.84 0.70
N GLU A 7 3.28 -6.08 0.33
CA GLU A 7 4.19 -7.21 0.57
C GLU A 7 5.47 -7.14 -0.26
N CYS A 8 5.48 -6.33 -1.32
CA CYS A 8 6.67 -6.03 -2.12
C CYS A 8 7.64 -5.03 -1.44
N ILE A 9 7.24 -4.41 -0.33
CA ILE A 9 8.04 -3.43 0.42
C ILE A 9 8.79 -4.12 1.57
N ASP A 10 10.07 -3.79 1.77
CA ASP A 10 10.79 -4.23 2.97
C ASP A 10 10.11 -3.65 4.22
N ARG A 11 9.61 -4.53 5.09
CA ARG A 11 9.00 -4.20 6.38
C ARG A 11 9.83 -3.25 7.26
N ARG A 12 11.13 -3.14 7.03
CA ARG A 12 12.00 -2.17 7.73
C ARG A 12 11.58 -0.73 7.44
N LEU A 13 10.99 -0.44 6.28
CA LEU A 13 10.47 0.89 5.93
C LEU A 13 9.39 1.37 6.92
N ALA A 14 8.65 0.45 7.56
CA ALA A 14 7.69 0.80 8.60
C ALA A 14 8.33 1.59 9.77
N ARG A 15 9.65 1.45 10.00
CA ARG A 15 10.38 2.16 11.06
C ARG A 15 10.59 3.64 10.74
N GLU A 16 10.55 4.02 9.46
CA GLU A 16 10.74 5.41 9.02
C GLU A 16 9.47 6.24 9.25
N PHE A 17 8.31 5.61 9.33
CA PHE A 17 7.02 6.26 9.58
C PHE A 17 6.74 6.45 11.07
N VAL A 18 7.63 7.16 11.76
CA VAL A 18 7.49 7.43 13.19
C VAL A 18 6.24 8.28 13.46
N GLY A 19 5.42 7.85 14.42
CA GLY A 19 4.18 8.55 14.80
C GLY A 19 2.94 8.18 13.99
N TYR A 20 3.07 7.26 13.03
CA TYR A 20 1.94 6.71 12.28
C TYR A 20 1.62 5.27 12.68
N GLU A 21 0.38 4.85 12.49
CA GLU A 21 0.00 3.44 12.59
C GLU A 21 0.32 2.77 11.26
N VAL A 22 1.29 1.86 11.25
CA VAL A 22 1.73 1.17 10.04
C VAL A 22 1.41 -0.32 10.15
N LYS A 23 0.78 -0.87 9.11
CA LYS A 23 0.59 -2.30 8.93
C LYS A 23 1.17 -2.73 7.59
N THR A 24 1.61 -3.98 7.50
CA THR A 24 1.96 -4.60 6.23
C THR A 24 0.84 -5.53 5.76
N VAL A 25 0.73 -5.75 4.44
CA VAL A 25 -0.21 -6.72 3.85
C VAL A 25 -0.13 -8.11 4.53
N PRO A 26 1.06 -8.68 4.80
CA PRO A 26 1.16 -9.92 5.56
C PRO A 26 0.64 -9.83 7.00
N GLN A 27 0.82 -8.71 7.70
CA GLN A 27 0.33 -8.53 9.07
C GLN A 27 -1.20 -8.47 9.14
N MET A 28 -1.84 -8.00 8.08
CA MET A 28 -3.30 -8.01 7.94
C MET A 28 -3.84 -9.38 7.49
N GLY A 29 -2.97 -10.33 7.15
CA GLY A 29 -3.37 -11.62 6.59
C GLY A 29 -3.87 -11.52 5.14
N TRP A 30 -3.47 -10.47 4.42
CA TRP A 30 -3.96 -10.15 3.07
C TRP A 30 -3.02 -10.60 1.94
N SER A 31 -1.96 -11.36 2.26
CA SER A 31 -1.04 -11.88 1.25
C SER A 31 -1.74 -12.71 0.18
N GLY A 32 -1.40 -12.47 -1.09
CA GLY A 32 -1.99 -13.15 -2.24
C GLY A 32 -3.41 -12.71 -2.62
N ILE A 33 -3.99 -11.70 -1.95
CA ILE A 33 -5.23 -11.05 -2.40
C ILE A 33 -4.94 -10.28 -3.69
N LYS A 34 -5.87 -10.33 -4.65
CA LYS A 34 -5.72 -9.60 -5.91
C LYS A 34 -5.72 -8.09 -5.67
N ASN A 35 -4.84 -7.38 -6.37
CA ASN A 35 -4.68 -5.92 -6.37
C ASN A 35 -5.98 -5.10 -6.24
N GLY A 36 -7.01 -5.36 -7.06
CA GLY A 36 -8.27 -4.61 -6.96
C GLY A 36 -9.06 -4.87 -5.66
N GLN A 37 -9.03 -6.10 -5.14
CA GLN A 37 -9.64 -6.43 -3.85
C GLN A 37 -8.82 -5.86 -2.69
N LEU A 38 -7.49 -5.88 -2.82
CA LEU A 38 -6.57 -5.30 -1.84
C LEU A 38 -6.79 -3.79 -1.69
N LEU A 39 -6.94 -3.07 -2.80
CA LEU A 39 -7.25 -1.64 -2.81
C LEU A 39 -8.59 -1.33 -2.11
N GLY A 40 -9.62 -2.14 -2.35
CA GLY A 40 -10.91 -1.98 -1.66
C GLY A 40 -10.80 -2.22 -0.15
N LEU A 41 -10.04 -3.22 0.30
CA LEU A 41 -9.78 -3.44 1.73
C LEU A 41 -8.98 -2.28 2.32
N ALA A 42 -7.95 -1.82 1.61
CA ALA A 42 -7.11 -0.71 2.03
C ALA A 42 -7.92 0.57 2.20
N GLU A 43 -8.77 0.92 1.24
CA GLU A 43 -9.66 2.09 1.29
C GLU A 43 -10.56 2.12 2.53
N THR A 44 -10.98 0.96 3.04
CA THR A 44 -11.86 0.91 4.22
C THR A 44 -11.15 1.12 5.55
N GLU A 45 -9.85 0.82 5.63
CA GLU A 45 -9.12 0.76 6.91
C GLU A 45 -7.90 1.69 6.99
N PHE A 46 -7.40 2.17 5.85
CA PHE A 46 -6.14 2.89 5.73
C PHE A 46 -6.31 4.19 4.95
N ASP A 47 -5.55 5.20 5.35
CA ASP A 47 -5.53 6.50 4.69
C ASP A 47 -4.55 6.50 3.49
N VAL A 48 -3.48 5.71 3.59
CA VAL A 48 -2.38 5.64 2.62
C VAL A 48 -2.03 4.18 2.33
N PHE A 49 -1.89 3.85 1.05
CA PHE A 49 -1.32 2.58 0.59
C PHE A 49 -0.01 2.82 -0.16
N ILE A 50 1.06 2.14 0.27
CA ILE A 50 2.40 2.27 -0.31
C ILE A 50 2.81 0.95 -0.96
N THR A 51 3.09 1.01 -2.25
CA THR A 51 3.56 -0.12 -3.05
C THR A 51 4.62 0.33 -4.06
N VAL A 52 5.44 -0.61 -4.54
CA VAL A 52 6.32 -0.44 -5.72
C VAL A 52 5.84 -1.29 -6.90
N ASP A 53 4.67 -1.95 -6.81
CA ASP A 53 4.09 -2.71 -7.91
C ASP A 53 3.54 -1.76 -8.99
N ARG A 54 4.35 -1.55 -10.02
CA ARG A 54 3.96 -0.73 -11.19
C ARG A 54 2.79 -1.33 -11.94
N ASN A 55 2.53 -2.63 -11.85
CA ASN A 55 1.38 -3.23 -12.54
C ASN A 55 0.05 -2.78 -11.92
N LEU A 56 0.05 -2.31 -10.66
CA LEU A 56 -1.16 -1.88 -9.98
C LEU A 56 -1.86 -0.74 -10.72
N SER A 57 -1.10 0.26 -11.18
CA SER A 57 -1.62 1.41 -11.92
C SER A 57 -2.04 1.05 -13.35
N PHE A 58 -1.39 0.07 -13.97
CA PHE A 58 -1.79 -0.42 -15.30
C PHE A 58 -2.99 -1.37 -15.27
N GLN A 59 -3.18 -2.12 -14.17
CA GLN A 59 -4.25 -3.11 -14.03
C GLN A 59 -5.53 -2.53 -13.43
N GLN A 60 -5.47 -1.43 -12.69
CA GLN A 60 -6.61 -0.87 -11.95
C GLN A 60 -6.79 0.62 -12.25
N ASN A 61 -8.05 1.07 -12.33
CA ASN A 61 -8.37 2.48 -12.47
C ASN A 61 -8.27 3.16 -11.09
N LEU A 62 -7.07 3.54 -10.67
CA LEU A 62 -6.78 4.09 -9.33
C LEU A 62 -7.70 5.25 -8.88
N PRO A 63 -8.14 6.18 -9.74
CA PRO A 63 -9.12 7.21 -9.38
C PRO A 63 -10.46 6.71 -8.85
N GLN A 64 -10.76 5.42 -8.94
CA GLN A 64 -12.00 4.84 -8.42
C GLN A 64 -11.97 4.56 -6.91
N PHE A 65 -10.79 4.63 -6.28
CA PHE A 65 -10.62 4.37 -4.85
C PHE A 65 -10.30 5.68 -4.10
N ASN A 66 -10.96 5.88 -2.96
CA ASN A 66 -10.77 7.00 -2.05
C ASN A 66 -9.65 6.70 -1.03
N ILE A 67 -8.48 6.30 -1.53
CA ILE A 67 -7.25 6.12 -0.76
C ILE A 67 -6.11 6.89 -1.43
N ALA A 68 -5.27 7.54 -0.63
CA ALA A 68 -4.08 8.19 -1.18
C ALA A 68 -3.10 7.09 -1.65
N ASN A 69 -2.97 6.97 -2.97
CA ASN A 69 -1.95 6.14 -3.61
C ASN A 69 -0.71 7.01 -3.82
N GLU A 70 0.20 7.02 -2.84
CA GLU A 70 1.52 7.58 -3.06
C GLU A 70 2.41 6.49 -3.63
N GLU A 71 2.61 6.52 -4.95
CA GLU A 71 3.70 5.78 -5.59
C GLU A 71 5.02 6.39 -5.09
N LEU A 72 5.52 5.86 -3.97
CA LEU A 72 6.89 6.12 -3.52
C LEU A 72 7.83 5.43 -4.50
N ALA A 73 8.06 6.09 -5.64
CA ALA A 73 9.20 5.86 -6.51
C ALA A 73 10.46 6.25 -5.72
N ILE A 74 10.88 5.40 -4.78
CA ILE A 74 12.19 5.53 -4.14
C ILE A 74 13.23 5.19 -5.21
N LEU A 75 13.72 6.27 -5.85
CA LEU A 75 15.07 6.49 -6.35
C LEU A 75 15.93 5.23 -6.51
N ARG A 76 16.14 4.83 -7.75
CA ARG A 76 17.51 4.65 -8.27
C ARG A 76 17.57 5.25 -9.66
N ASP A 77 18.68 5.96 -9.92
CA ASP A 77 19.12 6.46 -11.22
C ASP A 77 18.90 5.45 -12.35
#